data_AF-A0A4P5WP69-F1
#
_entry.id   AF-A0A4P5WP69-F1
#
_cell.length_a   1.000
_cell.length_b   1.000
_cell.length_c   1.000
_cell.angle_alpha   90.00
_cell.angle_beta   90.00
_cell.angle_gamma   90.00
#
_symmetry.space_group_name_H-M   'P 1'
#
loop_
_entity.id
_entity.type
_entity.pdbx_description
1 polymer ?
#
loop_
_entity_poly.entity_id
_entity_poly.type
_entity_poly.pdbx_seq_one_letter_code
_entity_poly.pdbx_strand_id
1 'polypeptide(L)'
;MSSFADFLKLLVLLPFFAPCITLADENQAASELPQEIFRYMDRPEPDFAWKKLDTIQVGPNRVHRLELTSQKWQNIVWKHALIVYEPTQLIHKQQMLLFVTGGSNGRMPQLKDFELGLALANAAGARVATLHQVPNQPLFGDRVEDDLITETWLRYLETGDATWPLLFPMAKSAVKAMDALQQFASSEFQQNVDSFVITGASKRGWTSWLTPVVDKRIIATAPIVIDVLNFPAQMTHQKKTWGVYSEQIADYTSKGLVHENGIPEDGREAELWKMMDPFTYRSRLTMPKLIVVGANDRYWTVDAMNLYWDELQGVRHIHRAPNAGHGLDQGRNYALTTIAVFFRHVAAGKTLPEIKWKPQVTDSAVGFSLQPSGTPLAARIWSARSASNDFRESKWTSEELQATDGQYIGTAAKNGEERVAVFGEVQYEYEGLKYSVNTLVWWK
;
A
#
# COMPACT_ATOMS: atom_id res chain seq x y z
N MET A 1 70.54 -25.58 -45.46
CA MET A 1 71.16 -26.71 -44.73
C MET A 1 70.80 -26.57 -43.27
N SER A 2 70.31 -27.68 -42.69
CA SER A 2 70.12 -28.04 -41.26
C SER A 2 70.97 -27.28 -40.24
N SER A 3 70.64 -27.15 -38.94
CA SER A 3 69.51 -27.54 -38.09
C SER A 3 69.87 -27.09 -36.66
N PHE A 4 68.87 -26.79 -35.84
CA PHE A 4 68.77 -27.16 -34.41
C PHE A 4 69.79 -26.63 -33.36
N ALA A 5 69.18 -25.94 -32.38
CA ALA A 5 69.20 -26.24 -30.94
C ALA A 5 69.97 -25.31 -29.99
N ASP A 6 69.19 -24.92 -28.96
CA ASP A 6 69.52 -24.53 -27.59
C ASP A 6 70.22 -23.19 -27.32
N PHE A 7 69.44 -22.24 -26.78
CA PHE A 7 69.91 -21.40 -25.68
C PHE A 7 68.77 -21.00 -24.73
N LEU A 8 68.83 -21.52 -23.51
CA LEU A 8 68.07 -21.13 -22.33
C LEU A 8 68.85 -20.03 -21.57
N LYS A 9 68.18 -18.98 -21.10
CA LYS A 9 68.47 -18.18 -19.87
C LYS A 9 67.42 -17.05 -19.77
N LEU A 10 66.45 -17.13 -18.87
CA LEU A 10 66.48 -16.79 -17.43
C LEU A 10 65.67 -15.49 -17.23
N LEU A 11 64.36 -15.62 -16.95
CA LEU A 11 63.53 -14.51 -16.50
C LEU A 11 63.09 -14.78 -15.05
N VAL A 12 63.39 -13.82 -14.18
CA VAL A 12 63.14 -13.84 -12.74
C VAL A 12 61.63 -13.78 -12.47
N LEU A 13 61.14 -14.71 -11.64
CA LEU A 13 59.77 -14.76 -11.12
C LEU A 13 59.55 -13.68 -10.04
N LEU A 14 58.61 -12.76 -10.27
CA LEU A 14 57.97 -11.94 -9.24
C LEU A 14 56.60 -12.57 -8.90
N PRO A 15 56.23 -12.73 -7.62
CA PRO A 15 54.90 -13.22 -7.26
C PRO A 15 53.87 -12.10 -7.45
N PHE A 16 52.92 -12.30 -8.36
CA PHE A 16 51.71 -11.51 -8.43
C PHE A 16 50.85 -11.80 -7.19
N PHE A 17 50.84 -10.88 -6.21
CA PHE A 17 49.78 -10.82 -5.22
C PHE A 17 48.51 -10.29 -5.90
N ALA A 18 47.64 -11.20 -6.30
CA ALA A 18 46.25 -10.86 -6.61
C ALA A 18 45.53 -10.55 -5.28
N PRO A 19 44.89 -9.38 -5.12
CA PRO A 19 44.02 -9.18 -3.97
C PRO A 19 42.82 -10.10 -4.16
N CYS A 20 42.67 -11.05 -3.23
CA CYS A 20 41.45 -11.80 -3.04
C CYS A 20 40.39 -10.79 -2.59
N ILE A 21 39.60 -10.26 -3.53
CA ILE A 21 38.38 -9.53 -3.21
C ILE A 21 37.43 -10.59 -2.66
N THR A 22 37.35 -10.66 -1.34
CA THR A 22 36.38 -11.47 -0.63
C THR A 22 34.99 -11.02 -1.06
N LEU A 23 34.21 -11.95 -1.63
CA LEU A 23 32.76 -11.85 -1.87
C LEU A 23 31.97 -11.86 -0.55
N ALA A 24 32.37 -11.02 0.38
CA ALA A 24 31.82 -10.93 1.72
C ALA A 24 31.70 -9.45 2.07
N ASP A 25 30.83 -8.73 1.36
CA ASP A 25 30.37 -7.41 1.80
C ASP A 25 29.08 -6.88 1.12
N GLU A 26 28.36 -7.69 0.32
CA GLU A 26 26.98 -7.34 -0.10
C GLU A 26 25.90 -7.91 0.83
N ASN A 27 26.27 -8.76 1.79
CA ASN A 27 25.33 -9.51 2.62
C ASN A 27 25.27 -9.05 4.10
N GLN A 28 25.87 -7.90 4.44
CA GLN A 28 25.87 -7.35 5.81
C GLN A 28 24.96 -6.14 6.01
N ALA A 29 24.29 -5.65 4.96
CA ALA A 29 23.35 -4.53 5.01
C ALA A 29 21.87 -4.94 4.90
N ALA A 30 21.57 -6.23 4.92
CA ALA A 30 20.23 -6.71 5.24
C ALA A 30 20.18 -6.90 6.76
N SER A 31 19.73 -5.89 7.51
CA SER A 31 19.19 -6.18 8.84
C SER A 31 18.15 -7.28 8.64
N GLU A 32 18.35 -8.46 9.24
CA GLU A 32 17.49 -9.62 9.00
C GLU A 32 16.03 -9.20 9.18
N LEU A 33 15.25 -9.30 8.09
CA LEU A 33 13.82 -9.00 8.13
C LEU A 33 13.19 -9.82 9.27
N PRO A 34 12.20 -9.29 10.01
CA PRO A 34 11.50 -10.06 11.03
C PRO A 34 11.00 -11.38 10.45
N GLN A 35 11.44 -12.49 11.03
CA GLN A 35 11.15 -13.84 10.50
C GLN A 35 9.77 -14.33 10.94
N GLU A 36 9.18 -13.68 11.93
CA GLU A 36 7.93 -14.04 12.59
C GLU A 36 6.76 -14.04 11.60
N ILE A 37 6.70 -13.06 10.68
CA ILE A 37 5.67 -13.03 9.64
C ILE A 37 5.77 -14.25 8.73
N PHE A 38 6.97 -14.64 8.30
CA PHE A 38 7.17 -15.79 7.42
C PHE A 38 6.81 -17.10 8.13
N ARG A 39 7.29 -17.29 9.38
CA ARG A 39 6.93 -18.43 10.21
C ARG A 39 5.41 -18.52 10.44
N TYR A 40 4.74 -17.39 10.67
CA TYR A 40 3.29 -17.34 10.81
C TYR A 40 2.57 -17.77 9.51
N MET A 41 3.07 -17.33 8.35
CA MET A 41 2.52 -17.70 7.05
C MET A 41 2.74 -19.17 6.68
N ASP A 42 3.84 -19.77 7.11
CA ASP A 42 4.16 -21.18 6.82
C ASP A 42 3.41 -22.18 7.72
N ARG A 43 2.77 -21.72 8.81
CA ARG A 43 1.96 -22.57 9.68
C ARG A 43 0.87 -23.32 8.89
N PRO A 44 0.71 -24.65 9.09
CA PRO A 44 -0.42 -25.40 8.53
C PRO A 44 -1.77 -24.82 8.97
N GLU A 45 -2.74 -24.81 8.06
CA GLU A 45 -4.10 -24.36 8.35
C GLU A 45 -5.09 -25.50 8.05
N PRO A 46 -5.21 -26.49 8.95
CA PRO A 46 -6.09 -27.65 8.74
C PRO A 46 -7.58 -27.27 8.73
N ASP A 47 -7.95 -26.14 9.33
CA ASP A 47 -9.32 -25.61 9.30
C ASP A 47 -9.63 -24.83 8.01
N PHE A 48 -8.64 -24.59 7.13
CA PHE A 48 -8.87 -23.90 5.86
C PHE A 48 -9.93 -24.63 5.02
N ALA A 49 -10.98 -23.90 4.68
CA ALA A 49 -12.06 -24.41 3.84
C ALA A 49 -12.77 -23.24 3.18
N TRP A 50 -13.38 -23.48 2.03
CA TRP A 50 -14.31 -22.52 1.44
C TRP A 50 -15.50 -23.26 0.82
N LYS A 51 -16.62 -22.57 0.70
CA LYS A 51 -17.78 -23.06 -0.04
C LYS A 51 -18.47 -21.93 -0.77
N LYS A 52 -18.94 -22.21 -1.97
CA LYS A 52 -19.87 -21.34 -2.68
C LYS A 52 -21.24 -21.42 -1.99
N LEU A 53 -21.81 -20.27 -1.65
CA LEU A 53 -23.16 -20.17 -1.11
C LEU A 53 -24.18 -20.10 -2.24
N ASP A 54 -24.01 -19.14 -3.15
CA ASP A 54 -24.87 -18.95 -4.31
C ASP A 54 -24.23 -18.07 -5.39
N THR A 55 -24.99 -17.82 -6.44
CA THR A 55 -24.68 -16.84 -7.49
C THR A 55 -25.92 -16.01 -7.74
N ILE A 56 -25.73 -14.69 -7.76
CA ILE A 56 -26.79 -13.71 -7.90
C ILE A 56 -26.57 -12.98 -9.23
N GLN A 57 -27.60 -12.95 -10.06
CA GLN A 57 -27.62 -12.11 -11.26
C GLN A 57 -27.97 -10.66 -10.86
N VAL A 58 -27.11 -9.71 -11.22
CA VAL A 58 -27.32 -8.27 -10.97
C VAL A 58 -27.22 -7.52 -12.28
N GLY A 59 -28.38 -7.35 -12.94
CA GLY A 59 -28.43 -6.85 -14.32
C GLY A 59 -27.61 -7.77 -15.24
N PRO A 60 -26.64 -7.24 -16.02
CA PRO A 60 -25.77 -8.05 -16.87
C PRO A 60 -24.59 -8.71 -16.12
N ASN A 61 -24.36 -8.37 -14.85
CA ASN A 61 -23.24 -8.88 -14.05
C ASN A 61 -23.65 -10.10 -13.22
N ARG A 62 -22.64 -10.87 -12.77
CA ARG A 62 -22.82 -11.95 -11.78
C ARG A 62 -22.05 -11.66 -10.51
N VAL A 63 -22.64 -12.03 -9.38
CA VAL A 63 -22.00 -11.95 -8.06
C VAL A 63 -22.04 -13.33 -7.43
N HIS A 64 -20.87 -13.88 -7.11
CA HIS A 64 -20.74 -15.17 -6.43
C HIS A 64 -20.42 -14.93 -4.96
N ARG A 65 -21.22 -15.50 -4.07
CA ARG A 65 -20.99 -15.38 -2.63
C ARG A 65 -20.34 -16.64 -2.12
N LEU A 66 -19.18 -16.51 -1.49
CA LEU A 66 -18.45 -17.59 -0.87
C LEU A 66 -18.34 -17.34 0.63
N GLU A 67 -18.33 -18.42 1.39
CA GLU A 67 -17.87 -18.43 2.79
C GLU A 67 -16.46 -19.01 2.81
N LEU A 68 -15.53 -18.31 3.45
CA LEU A 68 -14.14 -18.72 3.61
C LEU A 68 -13.84 -18.91 5.09
N THR A 69 -13.33 -20.07 5.47
CA THR A 69 -12.58 -20.27 6.72
C THR A 69 -11.10 -20.13 6.39
N SER A 70 -10.45 -19.08 6.91
CA SER A 70 -9.06 -18.79 6.55
C SER A 70 -8.07 -19.54 7.42
N GLN A 71 -8.29 -19.54 8.74
CA GLN A 71 -7.36 -20.06 9.73
C GLN A 71 -8.04 -20.28 11.08
N LYS A 72 -7.32 -20.89 12.02
CA LYS A 72 -7.61 -20.82 13.46
C LYS A 72 -6.53 -19.99 14.14
N TRP A 73 -6.92 -18.86 14.72
CA TRP A 73 -6.01 -17.94 15.41
C TRP A 73 -6.43 -17.78 16.87
N GLN A 74 -5.49 -18.01 17.80
CA GLN A 74 -5.75 -17.99 19.25
C GLN A 74 -6.97 -18.84 19.64
N ASN A 75 -7.05 -20.06 19.08
CA ASN A 75 -8.16 -21.01 19.21
C ASN A 75 -9.51 -20.55 18.65
N ILE A 76 -9.55 -19.45 17.90
CA ILE A 76 -10.76 -18.89 17.28
C ILE A 76 -10.71 -19.16 15.78
N VAL A 77 -11.74 -19.81 15.25
CA VAL A 77 -11.86 -20.07 13.81
C VAL A 77 -12.30 -18.80 13.10
N TRP A 78 -11.52 -18.35 12.12
CA TRP A 78 -11.78 -17.12 11.36
C TRP A 78 -12.60 -17.41 10.10
N LYS A 79 -13.80 -16.83 10.04
CA LYS A 79 -14.72 -16.96 8.90
C LYS A 79 -15.02 -15.63 8.23
N HIS A 80 -15.00 -15.62 6.91
CA HIS A 80 -15.12 -14.43 6.08
C HIS A 80 -16.20 -14.60 5.02
N ALA A 81 -16.88 -13.51 4.70
CA ALA A 81 -17.60 -13.37 3.44
C ALA A 81 -16.58 -13.03 2.34
N LEU A 82 -16.54 -13.84 1.29
CA LEU A 82 -15.70 -13.63 0.13
C LEU A 82 -16.60 -13.47 -1.10
N ILE A 83 -16.68 -12.26 -1.64
CA ILE A 83 -17.62 -11.94 -2.72
C ILE A 83 -16.87 -11.75 -4.02
N VAL A 84 -17.18 -12.51 -5.06
CA VAL A 84 -16.57 -12.39 -6.38
C VAL A 84 -17.54 -11.72 -7.34
N TYR A 85 -17.14 -10.57 -7.87
CA TYR A 85 -17.86 -9.78 -8.86
C TYR A 85 -17.31 -10.11 -10.25
N GLU A 86 -18.18 -10.59 -11.13
CA GLU A 86 -17.84 -10.83 -12.52
C GLU A 86 -18.37 -9.67 -13.39
N PRO A 87 -17.49 -9.01 -14.16
CA PRO A 87 -17.87 -7.89 -15.00
C PRO A 87 -18.67 -8.34 -16.22
N THR A 88 -19.36 -7.40 -16.86
CA THR A 88 -20.03 -7.64 -18.14
C THR A 88 -19.06 -8.03 -19.26
N GLN A 89 -17.86 -7.44 -19.23
CA GLN A 89 -16.79 -7.74 -20.17
C GLN A 89 -15.53 -8.16 -19.41
N LEU A 90 -15.14 -9.42 -19.61
CA LEU A 90 -13.94 -9.98 -19.00
C LEU A 90 -12.76 -9.89 -19.97
N ILE A 91 -11.92 -8.88 -19.77
CA ILE A 91 -10.71 -8.59 -20.55
C ILE A 91 -9.51 -9.34 -19.95
N HIS A 92 -9.28 -9.17 -18.65
CA HIS A 92 -8.18 -9.82 -17.93
C HIS A 92 -8.69 -11.07 -17.21
N LYS A 93 -8.48 -12.24 -17.83
CA LYS A 93 -9.02 -13.52 -17.34
C LYS A 93 -8.16 -14.17 -16.25
N GLN A 94 -6.85 -13.93 -16.27
CA GLN A 94 -5.85 -14.56 -15.40
C GLN A 94 -5.46 -13.68 -14.19
N GLN A 95 -5.95 -12.45 -14.15
CA GLN A 95 -5.70 -11.48 -13.08
C GLN A 95 -7.00 -11.19 -12.34
N MET A 96 -6.90 -11.03 -11.03
CA MET A 96 -8.03 -10.64 -10.18
C MET A 96 -7.62 -9.53 -9.22
N LEU A 97 -8.50 -8.56 -8.98
CA LEU A 97 -8.27 -7.56 -7.94
C LEU A 97 -8.87 -8.08 -6.63
N LEU A 98 -8.05 -8.17 -5.57
CA LEU A 98 -8.48 -8.52 -4.23
C LEU A 98 -8.62 -7.24 -3.38
N PHE A 99 -9.86 -6.90 -3.04
CA PHE A 99 -10.19 -5.78 -2.16
C PHE A 99 -10.40 -6.32 -0.73
N VAL A 100 -9.49 -6.01 0.18
CA VAL A 100 -9.61 -6.36 1.60
C VAL A 100 -10.44 -5.29 2.31
N THR A 101 -11.49 -5.70 3.01
CA THR A 101 -12.40 -4.80 3.73
C THR A 101 -12.78 -5.33 5.11
N GLY A 102 -13.37 -4.45 5.91
CA GLY A 102 -13.84 -4.77 7.25
C GLY A 102 -15.21 -5.43 7.26
N GLY A 103 -15.94 -5.16 8.33
CA GLY A 103 -17.23 -5.77 8.61
C GLY A 103 -17.17 -6.61 9.87
N SER A 104 -18.34 -7.02 10.34
CA SER A 104 -18.48 -7.83 11.55
C SER A 104 -18.67 -9.31 11.20
N ASN A 105 -18.19 -10.17 12.10
CA ASN A 105 -18.39 -11.61 12.05
C ASN A 105 -19.88 -11.96 11.90
N GLY A 106 -20.16 -12.98 11.09
CA GLY A 106 -21.52 -13.44 10.82
C GLY A 106 -22.35 -12.57 9.86
N ARG A 107 -21.83 -11.44 9.36
CA ARG A 107 -22.55 -10.59 8.39
C ARG A 107 -22.15 -10.88 6.95
N MET A 108 -23.09 -11.38 6.15
CA MET A 108 -22.92 -11.45 4.70
C MET A 108 -23.35 -10.13 4.03
N PRO A 109 -22.59 -9.60 3.07
CA PRO A 109 -23.02 -8.50 2.23
C PRO A 109 -24.32 -8.82 1.47
N GLN A 110 -25.15 -7.81 1.28
CA GLN A 110 -26.43 -7.87 0.58
C GLN A 110 -26.34 -7.17 -0.78
N LEU A 111 -27.40 -7.27 -1.59
CA LEU A 111 -27.48 -6.69 -2.93
C LEU A 111 -27.06 -5.21 -2.99
N LYS A 112 -27.50 -4.40 -2.01
CA LYS A 112 -27.15 -2.97 -1.93
C LYS A 112 -25.66 -2.71 -1.70
N ASP A 113 -24.93 -3.69 -1.19
CA ASP A 113 -23.50 -3.57 -0.86
C ASP A 113 -22.62 -3.95 -2.07
N PHE A 114 -23.20 -4.40 -3.18
CA PHE A 114 -22.47 -4.88 -4.36
C PHE A 114 -22.12 -3.81 -5.38
N GLU A 115 -22.75 -2.64 -5.33
CA GLU A 115 -22.60 -1.57 -6.32
C GLU A 115 -21.12 -1.22 -6.55
N LEU A 116 -20.37 -1.00 -5.47
CA LEU A 116 -18.97 -0.61 -5.55
C LEU A 116 -18.09 -1.69 -6.17
N GLY A 117 -18.30 -2.95 -5.78
CA GLY A 117 -17.54 -4.10 -6.30
C GLY A 117 -17.83 -4.34 -7.78
N LEU A 118 -19.09 -4.21 -8.20
CA LEU A 118 -19.50 -4.31 -9.60
C LEU A 118 -18.95 -3.16 -10.44
N ALA A 119 -19.00 -1.92 -9.94
CA ALA A 119 -18.43 -0.77 -10.62
C ALA A 119 -16.93 -0.93 -10.84
N LEU A 120 -16.21 -1.38 -9.80
CA LEU A 120 -14.78 -1.65 -9.88
C LEU A 120 -14.46 -2.81 -10.85
N ALA A 121 -15.23 -3.90 -10.82
CA ALA A 121 -15.03 -5.03 -11.73
C ALA A 121 -15.20 -4.61 -13.20
N ASN A 122 -16.25 -3.85 -13.49
CA ASN A 122 -16.51 -3.33 -14.84
C ASN A 122 -15.42 -2.35 -15.28
N ALA A 123 -15.01 -1.41 -14.43
CA ALA A 123 -13.94 -0.47 -14.75
C ALA A 123 -12.58 -1.18 -14.95
N ALA A 124 -12.32 -2.25 -14.20
CA ALA A 124 -11.09 -3.04 -14.31
C ALA A 124 -11.10 -4.01 -15.51
N GLY A 125 -12.27 -4.32 -16.08
CA GLY A 125 -12.41 -5.37 -17.10
C GLY A 125 -11.95 -6.74 -16.59
N ALA A 126 -12.10 -6.99 -15.29
CA ALA A 126 -11.59 -8.18 -14.62
C ALA A 126 -12.48 -8.56 -13.44
N ARG A 127 -12.34 -9.80 -12.97
CA ARG A 127 -13.00 -10.20 -11.73
C ARG A 127 -12.40 -9.42 -10.56
N VAL A 128 -13.28 -8.95 -9.68
CA VAL A 128 -12.90 -8.36 -8.40
C VAL A 128 -13.41 -9.29 -7.31
N ALA A 129 -12.60 -9.54 -6.29
CA ALA A 129 -13.00 -10.24 -5.09
C ALA A 129 -12.92 -9.29 -3.90
N THR A 130 -13.98 -9.20 -3.10
CA THR A 130 -13.95 -8.49 -1.82
C THR A 130 -13.87 -9.50 -0.68
N LEU A 131 -12.81 -9.41 0.12
CA LEU A 131 -12.62 -10.18 1.35
C LEU A 131 -13.06 -9.34 2.54
N HIS A 132 -14.18 -9.72 3.16
CA HIS A 132 -14.74 -9.03 4.32
C HIS A 132 -14.22 -9.61 5.65
N GLN A 133 -14.57 -8.93 6.75
CA GLN A 133 -14.19 -9.32 8.12
C GLN A 133 -12.67 -9.49 8.27
N VAL A 134 -11.91 -8.52 7.76
CA VAL A 134 -10.49 -8.39 8.04
C VAL A 134 -10.27 -7.07 8.80
N PRO A 135 -9.98 -7.13 10.12
CA PRO A 135 -9.86 -8.33 10.96
C PRO A 135 -11.21 -9.02 11.25
N ASN A 136 -11.14 -10.26 11.74
CA ASN A 136 -12.31 -11.09 12.05
C ASN A 136 -12.97 -10.67 13.38
N GLN A 137 -13.63 -9.51 13.40
CA GLN A 137 -14.07 -8.80 14.60
C GLN A 137 -15.60 -8.83 14.81
N PRO A 138 -16.14 -8.59 16.03
CA PRO A 138 -15.43 -8.28 17.27
C PRO A 138 -14.70 -9.50 17.86
N LEU A 139 -13.65 -9.27 18.65
CA LEU A 139 -12.90 -10.29 19.39
C LEU A 139 -12.54 -9.79 20.81
N PHE A 140 -12.20 -10.72 21.70
CA PHE A 140 -11.82 -10.43 23.10
C PHE A 140 -12.83 -9.56 23.85
N GLY A 141 -14.12 -9.89 23.68
CA GLY A 141 -15.23 -9.04 24.08
C GLY A 141 -15.84 -8.38 22.86
N ASP A 142 -16.01 -7.07 22.91
CA ASP A 142 -16.61 -6.23 21.89
C ASP A 142 -15.58 -5.40 21.10
N ARG A 143 -14.28 -5.71 21.25
CA ARG A 143 -13.20 -4.94 20.62
C ARG A 143 -13.23 -5.04 19.11
N VAL A 144 -13.01 -3.91 18.45
CA VAL A 144 -13.03 -3.73 17.00
C VAL A 144 -11.92 -2.77 16.55
N GLU A 145 -11.58 -2.81 15.27
CA GLU A 145 -10.72 -1.80 14.63
C GLU A 145 -9.40 -1.55 15.40
N ASP A 146 -9.02 -0.30 15.70
CA ASP A 146 -7.73 0.01 16.35
C ASP A 146 -7.67 -0.46 17.81
N ASP A 147 -8.77 -0.43 18.55
CA ASP A 147 -8.84 -0.99 19.90
C ASP A 147 -8.48 -2.48 19.90
N LEU A 148 -8.95 -3.23 18.90
CA LEU A 148 -8.59 -4.64 18.74
C LEU A 148 -7.11 -4.83 18.37
N ILE A 149 -6.57 -4.02 17.45
CA ILE A 149 -5.14 -4.10 17.08
C ILE A 149 -4.27 -3.85 18.31
N THR A 150 -4.53 -2.75 19.02
CA THR A 150 -3.74 -2.35 20.19
C THR A 150 -3.87 -3.33 21.36
N GLU A 151 -5.04 -3.95 21.57
CA GLU A 151 -5.18 -5.07 22.51
C GLU A 151 -4.23 -6.23 22.15
N THR A 152 -4.12 -6.60 20.86
CA THR A 152 -3.20 -7.68 20.47
C THR A 152 -1.73 -7.31 20.65
N TRP A 153 -1.38 -6.03 20.51
CA TRP A 153 -0.04 -5.53 20.76
C TRP A 153 0.33 -5.64 22.24
N LEU A 154 -0.58 -5.24 23.13
CA LEU A 154 -0.38 -5.40 24.57
C LEU A 154 -0.15 -6.86 24.97
N ARG A 155 -0.92 -7.80 24.40
CA ARG A 155 -0.73 -9.25 24.64
C ARG A 155 0.62 -9.75 24.14
N TYR A 156 1.11 -9.24 23.00
CA TYR A 156 2.47 -9.54 22.55
C TYR A 156 3.51 -9.01 23.54
N LEU A 157 3.38 -7.76 24.01
CA LEU A 157 4.33 -7.18 24.95
C LEU A 157 4.38 -7.96 26.27
N GLU A 158 3.21 -8.40 26.77
CA GLU A 158 3.09 -9.23 27.96
C GLU A 158 3.73 -10.62 27.77
N THR A 159 3.35 -11.33 26.71
CA THR A 159 3.66 -12.76 26.55
C THR A 159 4.95 -13.04 25.78
N GLY A 160 5.35 -12.16 24.87
CA GLY A 160 6.38 -12.39 23.85
C GLY A 160 5.95 -13.30 22.70
N ASP A 161 4.68 -13.71 22.63
CA ASP A 161 4.18 -14.59 21.56
C ASP A 161 3.89 -13.76 20.30
N ALA A 162 4.80 -13.81 19.33
CA ALA A 162 4.71 -13.11 18.04
C ALA A 162 3.55 -13.55 17.14
N THR A 163 2.74 -14.53 17.56
CA THR A 163 1.48 -14.85 16.86
C THR A 163 0.32 -13.95 17.28
N TRP A 164 0.48 -13.11 18.31
CA TRP A 164 -0.55 -12.14 18.74
C TRP A 164 -0.80 -10.97 17.78
N PRO A 165 0.22 -10.27 17.24
CA PRO A 165 -0.05 -9.03 16.52
C PRO A 165 -0.99 -9.22 15.32
N LEU A 166 -2.14 -8.53 15.34
CA LEU A 166 -3.31 -8.82 14.51
C LEU A 166 -3.07 -8.72 12.99
N LEU A 167 -2.05 -7.99 12.56
CA LEU A 167 -1.76 -7.82 11.14
C LEU A 167 -1.30 -9.12 10.47
N PHE A 168 -0.67 -10.03 11.22
CA PHE A 168 -0.27 -11.34 10.70
C PHE A 168 -1.48 -12.21 10.33
N PRO A 169 -2.45 -12.49 11.23
CA PRO A 169 -3.65 -13.21 10.83
C PRO A 169 -4.45 -12.45 9.76
N MET A 170 -4.46 -11.11 9.76
CA MET A 170 -5.10 -10.35 8.68
C MET A 170 -4.47 -10.60 7.30
N ALA A 171 -3.13 -10.60 7.19
CA ALA A 171 -2.43 -10.92 5.95
C ALA A 171 -2.65 -12.39 5.54
N LYS A 172 -2.65 -13.32 6.50
CA LYS A 172 -2.96 -14.74 6.25
C LYS A 172 -4.37 -14.93 5.69
N SER A 173 -5.37 -14.16 6.15
CA SER A 173 -6.71 -14.17 5.56
C SER A 173 -6.70 -13.79 4.08
N ALA A 174 -5.89 -12.81 3.67
CA ALA A 174 -5.74 -12.44 2.26
C ALA A 174 -5.05 -13.54 1.43
N VAL A 175 -3.99 -14.17 1.96
CA VAL A 175 -3.34 -15.33 1.34
C VAL A 175 -4.32 -16.47 1.11
N LYS A 176 -5.11 -16.80 2.14
CA LYS A 176 -6.12 -17.87 2.07
C LYS A 176 -7.32 -17.53 1.20
N ALA A 177 -7.66 -16.25 1.08
CA ALA A 177 -8.62 -15.83 0.07
C ALA A 177 -8.09 -16.08 -1.34
N MET A 178 -6.83 -15.78 -1.64
CA MET A 178 -6.23 -16.10 -2.95
C MET A 178 -6.23 -17.61 -3.23
N ASP A 179 -5.93 -18.47 -2.24
CA ASP A 179 -6.04 -19.93 -2.37
C ASP A 179 -7.46 -20.35 -2.78
N ALA A 180 -8.48 -19.84 -2.06
CA ALA A 180 -9.88 -20.14 -2.34
C ALA A 180 -10.34 -19.59 -3.70
N LEU A 181 -9.89 -18.40 -4.09
CA LEU A 181 -10.24 -17.76 -5.37
C LEU A 181 -9.66 -18.52 -6.56
N GLN A 182 -8.43 -19.05 -6.45
CA GLN A 182 -7.85 -19.89 -7.49
C GLN A 182 -8.62 -21.20 -7.65
N GLN A 183 -8.93 -21.87 -6.53
CA GLN A 183 -9.73 -23.11 -6.55
C GLN A 183 -11.14 -22.86 -7.11
N PHE A 184 -11.79 -21.79 -6.67
CA PHE A 184 -13.11 -21.39 -7.15
C PHE A 184 -13.09 -21.06 -8.65
N ALA A 185 -12.14 -20.26 -9.12
CA ALA A 185 -12.05 -19.90 -10.54
C ALA A 185 -11.81 -21.12 -11.43
N SER A 186 -10.95 -22.04 -10.99
CA SER A 186 -10.72 -23.30 -11.69
C SER A 186 -12.00 -24.13 -11.76
N SER A 187 -12.74 -24.29 -10.66
CA SER A 187 -13.97 -25.10 -10.64
C SER A 187 -15.15 -24.45 -11.37
N GLU A 188 -15.41 -23.17 -11.11
CA GLU A 188 -16.62 -22.46 -11.56
C GLU A 188 -16.48 -21.96 -13.00
N PHE A 189 -15.32 -21.38 -13.32
CA PHE A 189 -15.11 -20.71 -14.61
C PHE A 189 -14.27 -21.54 -15.58
N GLN A 190 -13.70 -22.67 -15.14
CA GLN A 190 -12.72 -23.45 -15.91
C GLN A 190 -11.57 -22.56 -16.40
N GLN A 191 -11.14 -21.63 -15.54
CA GLN A 191 -10.11 -20.63 -15.83
C GLN A 191 -9.12 -20.55 -14.68
N ASN A 192 -7.84 -20.39 -15.02
CA ASN A 192 -6.80 -20.13 -14.03
C ASN A 192 -6.74 -18.63 -13.72
N VAL A 193 -6.58 -18.33 -12.43
CA VAL A 193 -6.20 -17.00 -11.94
C VAL A 193 -4.80 -17.15 -11.37
N ASP A 194 -3.83 -16.49 -11.98
CA ASP A 194 -2.41 -16.71 -11.67
C ASP A 194 -1.83 -15.58 -10.81
N SER A 195 -2.47 -14.41 -10.85
CA SER A 195 -1.93 -13.22 -10.20
C SER A 195 -3.02 -12.27 -9.70
N PHE A 196 -2.65 -11.50 -8.68
CA PHE A 196 -3.55 -10.61 -7.97
C PHE A 196 -2.98 -9.20 -7.88
N VAL A 197 -3.86 -8.20 -7.92
CA VAL A 197 -3.57 -6.87 -7.38
C VAL A 197 -4.35 -6.74 -6.08
N ILE A 198 -3.68 -6.37 -4.99
CA ILE A 198 -4.33 -6.25 -3.68
C ILE A 198 -4.56 -4.78 -3.31
N THR A 199 -5.69 -4.47 -2.70
CA THR A 199 -6.00 -3.15 -2.15
C THR A 199 -6.80 -3.31 -0.86
N GLY A 200 -6.90 -2.23 -0.08
CA GLY A 200 -7.73 -2.14 1.11
C GLY A 200 -7.58 -0.77 1.74
N ALA A 201 -8.55 -0.37 2.57
CA ALA A 201 -8.57 0.93 3.21
C ALA A 201 -8.20 0.86 4.70
N SER A 202 -7.43 1.85 5.17
CA SER A 202 -7.00 2.00 6.56
C SER A 202 -6.20 0.77 6.99
N LYS A 203 -6.59 0.07 8.07
CA LYS A 203 -5.94 -1.16 8.54
C LYS A 203 -5.90 -2.28 7.48
N ARG A 204 -6.83 -2.25 6.52
CA ARG A 204 -6.89 -3.20 5.40
C ARG A 204 -5.93 -2.78 4.29
N GLY A 205 -5.63 -1.48 4.19
CA GLY A 205 -4.49 -0.98 3.43
C GLY A 205 -3.17 -1.42 4.07
N TRP A 206 -3.12 -1.48 5.39
CA TRP A 206 -1.98 -2.07 6.11
C TRP A 206 -1.83 -3.56 5.77
N THR A 207 -2.93 -4.31 5.72
CA THR A 207 -2.94 -5.69 5.19
C THR A 207 -2.44 -5.75 3.74
N SER A 208 -2.86 -4.83 2.86
CA SER A 208 -2.44 -4.82 1.46
C SER A 208 -0.97 -4.43 1.28
N TRP A 209 -0.36 -3.78 2.26
CA TRP A 209 1.08 -3.56 2.33
C TRP A 209 1.86 -4.79 2.78
N LEU A 210 1.36 -5.54 3.77
CA LEU A 210 2.08 -6.69 4.34
C LEU A 210 1.89 -7.99 3.54
N THR A 211 0.73 -8.22 2.93
CA THR A 211 0.45 -9.47 2.20
C THR A 211 1.46 -9.72 1.04
N PRO A 212 1.86 -8.72 0.23
CA PRO A 212 2.86 -8.93 -0.83
C PRO A 212 4.28 -9.28 -0.32
N VAL A 213 4.58 -9.05 0.97
CA VAL A 213 5.87 -9.46 1.57
C VAL A 213 6.03 -10.99 1.54
N VAL A 214 4.91 -11.68 1.72
CA VAL A 214 4.85 -13.13 1.96
C VAL A 214 4.24 -13.92 0.80
N ASP A 215 3.54 -13.27 -0.13
CA ASP A 215 2.87 -13.95 -1.25
C ASP A 215 3.23 -13.34 -2.61
N LYS A 216 3.91 -14.14 -3.44
CA LYS A 216 4.41 -13.74 -4.75
C LYS A 216 3.34 -13.71 -5.85
N ARG A 217 2.12 -14.22 -5.60
CA ARG A 217 1.01 -14.11 -6.56
C ARG A 217 0.56 -12.67 -6.72
N ILE A 218 0.90 -11.80 -5.77
CA ILE A 218 0.56 -10.38 -5.83
C ILE A 218 1.56 -9.64 -6.73
N ILE A 219 1.07 -9.14 -7.85
CA ILE A 219 1.86 -8.42 -8.86
C ILE A 219 1.82 -6.90 -8.70
N ALA A 220 0.92 -6.37 -7.87
CA ALA A 220 0.90 -4.98 -7.44
C ALA A 220 0.04 -4.76 -6.19
N THR A 221 0.26 -3.64 -5.49
CA THR A 221 -0.55 -3.23 -4.35
C THR A 221 -1.07 -1.80 -4.50
N ALA A 222 -2.29 -1.52 -4.04
CA ALA A 222 -2.85 -0.18 -4.00
C ALA A 222 -3.42 0.16 -2.61
N PRO A 223 -2.58 0.43 -1.59
CA PRO A 223 -3.03 0.74 -0.23
C PRO A 223 -3.78 2.07 -0.19
N ILE A 224 -4.92 2.10 0.52
CA ILE A 224 -5.80 3.27 0.61
C ILE A 224 -5.78 3.79 2.06
N VAL A 225 -5.57 5.10 2.22
CA VAL A 225 -5.64 5.87 3.48
C VAL A 225 -4.86 5.22 4.62
N ILE A 226 -3.62 4.81 4.34
CA ILE A 226 -2.70 4.23 5.33
C ILE A 226 -1.29 4.80 5.11
N ASP A 227 -1.18 6.11 5.22
CA ASP A 227 0.07 6.86 4.99
C ASP A 227 1.01 6.81 6.20
N VAL A 228 1.25 5.60 6.71
CA VAL A 228 2.05 5.34 7.91
C VAL A 228 3.05 4.23 7.62
N LEU A 229 4.14 4.60 6.97
CA LEU A 229 5.33 3.78 6.86
C LEU A 229 6.47 4.49 7.58
N ASN A 230 7.40 3.71 8.16
CA ASN A 230 8.48 4.22 9.00
C ASN A 230 7.93 4.86 10.29
N PHE A 231 7.36 4.04 11.18
CA PHE A 231 6.63 4.50 12.37
C PHE A 231 7.42 5.51 13.21
N PRO A 232 8.71 5.28 13.55
CA PRO A 232 9.46 6.26 14.32
C PRO A 232 9.53 7.63 13.63
N ALA A 233 9.82 7.64 12.32
CA ALA A 233 9.86 8.88 11.55
C ALA A 233 8.48 9.58 11.53
N GLN A 234 7.40 8.84 11.33
CA GLN A 234 6.04 9.39 11.33
C GLN A 234 5.67 10.02 12.68
N MET A 235 5.92 9.31 13.78
CA MET A 235 5.56 9.80 15.12
C MET A 235 6.38 11.03 15.49
N THR A 236 7.70 11.00 15.31
CA THR A 236 8.56 12.16 15.59
C THR A 236 8.16 13.36 14.72
N HIS A 237 7.88 13.15 13.43
CA HIS A 237 7.50 14.23 12.51
C HIS A 237 6.12 14.82 12.83
N GLN A 238 5.13 13.99 13.14
CA GLN A 238 3.80 14.46 13.54
C GLN A 238 3.87 15.30 14.81
N LYS A 239 4.54 14.81 15.85
CA LYS A 239 4.70 15.55 17.11
C LYS A 239 5.42 16.87 16.91
N LYS A 240 6.48 16.89 16.09
CA LYS A 240 7.21 18.13 15.75
C LYS A 240 6.35 19.12 14.97
N THR A 241 5.50 18.63 14.06
CA THR A 241 4.72 19.48 13.14
C THR A 241 3.47 20.04 13.80
N TRP A 242 2.75 19.22 14.57
CA TRP A 242 1.46 19.58 15.19
C TRP A 242 1.55 19.86 16.70
N GLY A 243 2.67 19.54 17.35
CA GLY A 243 2.83 19.63 18.81
C GLY A 243 2.12 18.52 19.58
N VAL A 244 1.19 17.81 18.94
CA VAL A 244 0.38 16.72 19.49
C VAL A 244 0.25 15.58 18.49
N TYR A 245 -0.02 14.39 18.99
CA TYR A 245 -0.43 13.27 18.15
C TYR A 245 -1.87 13.45 17.66
N SER A 246 -2.18 12.87 16.50
CA SER A 246 -3.53 12.86 15.96
C SER A 246 -4.50 12.22 16.94
N GLU A 247 -5.71 12.77 17.04
CA GLU A 247 -6.80 12.12 17.78
C GLU A 247 -7.17 10.75 17.19
N GLN A 248 -6.83 10.50 15.91
CA GLN A 248 -7.10 9.24 15.23
C GLN A 248 -6.25 8.08 15.74
N ILE A 249 -5.16 8.34 16.47
CA ILE A 249 -4.30 7.30 17.07
C ILE A 249 -4.45 7.24 18.60
N ALA A 250 -5.58 7.71 19.12
CA ALA A 250 -5.89 7.72 20.55
C ALA A 250 -5.81 6.32 21.19
N ASP A 251 -6.26 5.26 20.49
CA ASP A 251 -6.18 3.88 20.99
C ASP A 251 -4.73 3.44 21.25
N TYR A 252 -3.78 3.93 20.46
CA TYR A 252 -2.35 3.59 20.62
C TYR A 252 -1.72 4.44 21.72
N THR A 253 -1.92 5.75 21.67
CA THR A 253 -1.33 6.71 22.64
C THR A 253 -1.86 6.51 24.06
N SER A 254 -3.18 6.31 24.23
CA SER A 254 -3.79 6.10 25.55
C SER A 254 -3.37 4.80 26.25
N LYS A 255 -2.91 3.81 25.47
CA LYS A 255 -2.40 2.52 25.97
C LYS A 255 -0.89 2.51 26.16
N GLY A 256 -0.20 3.64 25.95
CA GLY A 256 1.26 3.75 26.08
C GLY A 256 2.03 3.02 24.98
N LEU A 257 1.40 2.73 23.83
CA LEU A 257 2.05 2.07 22.69
C LEU A 257 2.76 3.06 21.76
N VAL A 258 2.61 4.36 22.00
CA VAL A 258 3.30 5.45 21.29
C VAL A 258 3.81 6.44 22.33
N HIS A 259 5.14 6.56 22.40
CA HIS A 259 5.84 7.43 23.33
C HIS A 259 5.92 8.87 22.84
N GLU A 260 6.12 9.82 23.75
CA GLU A 260 6.17 11.27 23.45
C GLU A 260 7.28 11.68 22.47
N ASN A 261 8.39 10.92 22.42
CA ASN A 261 9.48 11.16 21.48
C ASN A 261 9.26 10.47 20.12
N GLY A 262 8.22 9.65 19.99
CA GLY A 262 7.91 8.85 18.81
C GLY A 262 8.82 7.64 18.60
N ILE A 263 9.62 7.25 19.60
CA ILE A 263 10.58 6.15 19.51
C ILE A 263 10.12 5.01 20.43
N PRO A 264 10.04 3.76 19.95
CA PRO A 264 9.69 2.63 20.80
C PRO A 264 10.82 2.33 21.80
N GLU A 265 10.48 1.77 22.95
CA GLU A 265 11.48 1.23 23.88
C GLU A 265 12.21 0.01 23.27
N ASP A 266 13.44 -0.22 23.74
CA ASP A 266 14.23 -1.39 23.33
C ASP A 266 13.54 -2.70 23.72
N GLY A 267 13.96 -3.80 23.07
CA GLY A 267 13.40 -5.13 23.30
C GLY A 267 12.09 -5.34 22.55
N ARG A 268 11.09 -5.92 23.23
CA ARG A 268 9.85 -6.38 22.57
C ARG A 268 9.11 -5.25 21.87
N GLU A 269 9.09 -4.03 22.42
CA GLU A 269 8.37 -2.93 21.78
C GLU A 269 8.99 -2.52 20.44
N ALA A 270 10.31 -2.34 20.39
CA ALA A 270 11.02 -2.12 19.14
C ALA A 270 10.84 -3.27 18.13
N GLU A 271 10.83 -4.53 18.59
CA GLU A 271 10.55 -5.70 17.75
C GLU A 271 9.12 -5.68 17.19
N LEU A 272 8.13 -5.34 18.01
CA LEU A 272 6.74 -5.20 17.60
C LEU A 272 6.60 -4.16 16.49
N TRP A 273 7.16 -2.97 16.69
CA TRP A 273 7.12 -1.91 15.69
C TRP A 273 7.78 -2.35 14.39
N LYS A 274 8.95 -2.99 14.46
CA LYS A 274 9.63 -3.56 13.27
C LYS A 274 8.75 -4.59 12.56
N MET A 275 8.11 -5.50 13.30
CA MET A 275 7.24 -6.53 12.74
C MET A 275 6.01 -5.94 12.04
N MET A 276 5.43 -4.88 12.62
CA MET A 276 4.17 -4.30 12.17
C MET A 276 4.35 -3.22 11.10
N ASP A 277 5.51 -2.57 11.02
CA ASP A 277 5.79 -1.55 10.01
C ASP A 277 6.13 -2.15 8.63
N PRO A 278 5.31 -1.93 7.59
CA PRO A 278 5.62 -2.45 6.26
C PRO A 278 6.93 -1.90 5.68
N PHE A 279 7.39 -0.74 6.15
CA PHE A 279 8.66 -0.14 5.74
C PHE A 279 9.87 -1.03 6.06
N THR A 280 9.79 -1.82 7.14
CA THR A 280 10.80 -2.82 7.49
C THR A 280 11.02 -3.80 6.34
N TYR A 281 9.96 -4.15 5.61
CA TYR A 281 9.97 -5.14 4.53
C TYR A 281 10.10 -4.52 3.13
N ARG A 282 10.45 -3.23 3.01
CA ARG A 282 10.49 -2.50 1.73
C ARG A 282 11.36 -3.14 0.64
N SER A 283 12.40 -3.88 1.03
CA SER A 283 13.26 -4.66 0.11
C SER A 283 12.53 -5.83 -0.57
N ARG A 284 11.39 -6.27 -0.03
CA ARG A 284 10.52 -7.31 -0.60
C ARG A 284 9.35 -6.73 -1.39
N LEU A 285 9.09 -5.43 -1.26
CA LEU A 285 7.97 -4.73 -1.86
C LEU A 285 8.36 -4.06 -3.18
N THR A 286 8.94 -4.83 -4.10
CA THR A 286 9.50 -4.34 -5.37
C THR A 286 8.47 -4.21 -6.49
N MET A 287 7.26 -4.76 -6.29
CA MET A 287 6.17 -4.65 -7.25
C MET A 287 5.65 -3.20 -7.38
N PRO A 288 4.99 -2.86 -8.51
CA PRO A 288 4.32 -1.59 -8.66
C PRO A 288 3.33 -1.30 -7.53
N LYS A 289 3.28 -0.05 -7.10
CA LYS A 289 2.39 0.41 -6.02
C LYS A 289 1.69 1.72 -6.36
N LEU A 290 0.40 1.80 -6.05
CA LEU A 290 -0.39 3.03 -6.11
C LEU A 290 -0.85 3.40 -4.69
N ILE A 291 -0.24 4.43 -4.11
CA ILE A 291 -0.61 4.89 -2.77
C ILE A 291 -1.75 5.89 -2.90
N VAL A 292 -2.90 5.58 -2.28
CA VAL A 292 -4.14 6.36 -2.39
C VAL A 292 -4.42 7.05 -1.06
N VAL A 293 -4.48 8.38 -1.02
CA VAL A 293 -4.68 9.15 0.22
C VAL A 293 -5.66 10.32 0.03
N GLY A 294 -6.26 10.78 1.13
CA GLY A 294 -6.97 12.06 1.18
C GLY A 294 -5.99 13.17 1.54
N ALA A 295 -6.10 14.35 0.91
CA ALA A 295 -5.23 15.49 1.22
C ALA A 295 -5.53 16.13 2.60
N ASN A 296 -6.68 15.81 3.19
CA ASN A 296 -7.13 16.27 4.51
C ASN A 296 -7.31 15.09 5.48
N ASP A 297 -6.65 13.96 5.22
CA ASP A 297 -6.65 12.86 6.17
C ASP A 297 -6.05 13.34 7.50
N ARG A 298 -6.77 13.06 8.60
CA ARG A 298 -6.44 13.58 9.92
C ARG A 298 -5.41 12.72 10.64
N TYR A 299 -5.11 11.53 10.11
CA TYR A 299 -4.18 10.60 10.75
C TYR A 299 -2.73 11.09 10.71
N TRP A 300 -2.28 11.71 9.62
CA TRP A 300 -0.87 12.02 9.37
C TRP A 300 -0.66 13.42 8.80
N THR A 301 0.56 13.96 8.93
CA THR A 301 0.89 15.25 8.33
C THR A 301 0.74 15.19 6.81
N VAL A 302 0.45 16.33 6.18
CA VAL A 302 0.19 16.41 4.75
C VAL A 302 1.36 15.91 3.88
N ASP A 303 2.56 15.93 4.44
CA ASP A 303 3.83 15.50 3.85
C ASP A 303 4.34 14.16 4.39
N ALA A 304 3.53 13.38 5.11
CA ALA A 304 3.91 12.12 5.74
C ALA A 304 4.58 11.14 4.75
N MET A 305 4.11 11.12 3.51
CA MET A 305 4.68 10.30 2.44
C MET A 305 6.15 10.63 2.12
N ASN A 306 6.58 11.88 2.36
CA ASN A 306 7.96 12.31 2.11
C ASN A 306 8.97 11.55 2.99
N LEU A 307 8.55 11.04 4.14
CA LEU A 307 9.42 10.37 5.11
C LEU A 307 9.90 8.99 4.66
N TYR A 308 9.27 8.41 3.63
CA TYR A 308 9.58 7.06 3.17
C TYR A 308 9.61 6.90 1.65
N TRP A 309 9.08 7.85 0.89
CA TRP A 309 8.90 7.75 -0.57
C TRP A 309 10.17 7.32 -1.31
N ASP A 310 11.30 7.95 -1.01
CA ASP A 310 12.54 7.73 -1.75
C ASP A 310 13.17 6.36 -1.49
N GLU A 311 12.86 5.74 -0.35
CA GLU A 311 13.34 4.41 0.03
C GLU A 311 12.44 3.26 -0.44
N LEU A 312 11.26 3.55 -0.98
CA LEU A 312 10.41 2.51 -1.55
C LEU A 312 11.04 1.94 -2.82
N GLN A 313 11.11 0.62 -2.93
CA GLN A 313 11.61 -0.05 -4.13
C GLN A 313 10.52 -0.21 -5.19
N GLY A 314 10.93 -0.32 -6.46
CA GLY A 314 10.02 -0.50 -7.58
C GLY A 314 9.23 0.76 -7.97
N VAL A 315 8.38 0.61 -8.98
CA VAL A 315 7.56 1.69 -9.52
C VAL A 315 6.49 2.09 -8.51
N ARG A 316 6.33 3.41 -8.31
CA ARG A 316 5.44 3.98 -7.30
C ARG A 316 4.66 5.16 -7.86
N HIS A 317 3.36 5.16 -7.61
CA HIS A 317 2.43 6.21 -8.01
C HIS A 317 1.63 6.68 -6.81
N ILE A 318 1.11 7.90 -6.90
CA ILE A 318 0.27 8.51 -5.87
C ILE A 318 -1.04 8.89 -6.52
N HIS A 319 -2.15 8.56 -5.85
CA HIS A 319 -3.42 9.23 -6.07
C HIS A 319 -3.80 9.98 -4.80
N ARG A 320 -4.07 11.28 -4.91
CA ARG A 320 -4.46 12.12 -3.78
C ARG A 320 -5.79 12.80 -4.07
N ALA A 321 -6.77 12.49 -3.24
CA ALA A 321 -8.08 13.13 -3.29
C ALA A 321 -8.01 14.49 -2.56
N PRO A 322 -8.05 15.64 -3.25
CA PRO A 322 -8.06 16.95 -2.62
C PRO A 322 -9.36 17.13 -1.81
N ASN A 323 -9.29 17.83 -0.68
CA ASN A 323 -10.44 18.11 0.19
C ASN A 323 -11.14 16.87 0.78
N ALA A 324 -10.50 15.71 0.73
CA ALA A 324 -11.03 14.47 1.26
C ALA A 324 -10.26 14.02 2.50
N GLY A 325 -10.99 13.56 3.52
CA GLY A 325 -10.43 12.96 4.72
C GLY A 325 -10.20 11.46 4.58
N HIS A 326 -10.19 10.75 5.70
CA HIS A 326 -9.94 9.30 5.76
C HIS A 326 -10.97 8.45 5.01
N GLY A 327 -12.19 8.95 4.84
CA GLY A 327 -13.24 8.27 4.06
C GLY A 327 -13.10 8.42 2.54
N LEU A 328 -12.14 9.22 2.07
CA LEU A 328 -11.99 9.70 0.69
C LEU A 328 -13.21 10.44 0.11
N ASP A 329 -14.25 10.72 0.91
CA ASP A 329 -15.49 11.43 0.59
C ASP A 329 -15.74 11.68 -0.92
N GLN A 330 -15.71 12.94 -1.37
CA GLN A 330 -16.00 13.32 -2.77
C GLN A 330 -15.00 12.76 -3.79
N GLY A 331 -13.83 12.28 -3.35
CA GLY A 331 -12.79 11.70 -4.22
C GLY A 331 -12.85 10.18 -4.37
N ARG A 332 -13.69 9.47 -3.60
CA ARG A 332 -13.69 8.00 -3.53
C ARG A 332 -13.90 7.33 -4.89
N ASN A 333 -14.85 7.81 -5.68
CA ASN A 333 -15.12 7.21 -6.99
C ASN A 333 -13.93 7.38 -7.95
N TYR A 334 -13.30 8.56 -7.92
CA TYR A 334 -12.14 8.85 -8.78
C TYR A 334 -10.91 8.03 -8.37
N ALA A 335 -10.72 7.82 -7.06
CA ALA A 335 -9.69 6.92 -6.54
C ALA A 335 -9.91 5.48 -7.02
N LEU A 336 -11.15 4.97 -6.96
CA LEU A 336 -11.46 3.62 -7.45
C LEU A 336 -11.29 3.47 -8.96
N THR A 337 -11.67 4.49 -9.74
CA THR A 337 -11.36 4.52 -11.18
C THR A 337 -9.85 4.47 -11.43
N THR A 338 -9.06 5.22 -10.65
CA THR A 338 -7.60 5.21 -10.76
C THR A 338 -7.01 3.84 -10.40
N ILE A 339 -7.53 3.18 -9.36
CA ILE A 339 -7.16 1.80 -9.00
C ILE A 339 -7.52 0.81 -10.13
N ALA A 340 -8.69 0.97 -10.76
CA ALA A 340 -9.09 0.13 -11.89
C ALA A 340 -8.13 0.29 -13.08
N VAL A 341 -7.75 1.52 -13.42
CA VAL A 341 -6.78 1.78 -14.50
C VAL A 341 -5.39 1.27 -14.14
N PHE A 342 -4.97 1.43 -12.88
CA PHE A 342 -3.72 0.85 -12.37
C PHE A 342 -3.71 -0.68 -12.51
N PHE A 343 -4.78 -1.34 -12.10
CA PHE A 343 -4.96 -2.78 -12.28
C PHE A 343 -4.79 -3.17 -13.76
N ARG A 344 -5.46 -2.47 -14.68
CA ARG A 344 -5.41 -2.78 -16.12
C ARG A 344 -4.01 -2.67 -16.71
N HIS A 345 -3.24 -1.66 -16.29
CA HIS A 345 -1.85 -1.51 -16.72
C HIS A 345 -1.00 -2.66 -16.21
N VAL A 346 -1.05 -2.94 -14.90
CA VAL A 346 -0.25 -4.01 -14.30
C VAL A 346 -0.63 -5.38 -14.88
N ALA A 347 -1.91 -5.66 -15.06
CA ALA A 347 -2.40 -6.88 -15.67
C ALA A 347 -1.94 -7.06 -17.14
N ALA A 348 -1.58 -5.97 -17.81
CA ALA A 348 -0.98 -5.97 -19.14
C ALA A 348 0.56 -5.87 -19.14
N GLY A 349 1.21 -5.98 -17.97
CA GLY A 349 2.67 -5.85 -17.83
C GLY A 349 3.19 -4.42 -18.05
N LYS A 350 2.35 -3.40 -17.85
CA LYS A 350 2.66 -1.97 -18.00
C LYS A 350 2.58 -1.25 -16.66
N THR A 351 3.10 -0.03 -16.60
CA THR A 351 2.96 0.90 -15.48
C THR A 351 2.05 2.06 -15.86
N LEU A 352 1.53 2.81 -14.88
CA LEU A 352 0.94 4.11 -15.19
C LEU A 352 2.04 5.07 -15.69
N PRO A 353 1.67 6.17 -16.37
CA PRO A 353 2.60 7.23 -16.69
C PRO A 353 3.37 7.70 -15.44
N GLU A 354 4.68 7.69 -15.53
CA GLU A 354 5.56 8.28 -14.54
C GLU A 354 5.54 9.81 -14.63
N ILE A 355 5.75 10.45 -13.49
CA ILE A 355 5.95 11.89 -13.39
C ILE A 355 7.33 12.10 -12.76
N LYS A 356 8.17 12.91 -13.41
CA LYS A 356 9.37 13.45 -12.76
C LYS A 356 9.04 14.82 -12.20
N TRP A 357 9.50 15.11 -10.99
CA TRP A 357 9.28 16.41 -10.37
C TRP A 357 10.52 16.90 -9.62
N LYS A 358 10.63 18.22 -9.48
CA LYS A 358 11.63 18.87 -8.64
C LYS A 358 10.95 19.93 -7.77
N PRO A 359 10.99 19.80 -6.44
CA PRO A 359 10.43 20.82 -5.56
C PRO A 359 11.21 22.14 -5.67
N GLN A 360 10.49 23.23 -5.50
CA GLN A 360 11.01 24.60 -5.47
C GLN A 360 10.42 25.30 -4.26
N VAL A 361 11.11 25.21 -3.11
CA VAL A 361 10.66 25.77 -1.85
C VAL A 361 11.59 26.90 -1.43
N THR A 362 11.02 28.09 -1.23
CA THR A 362 11.71 29.31 -0.80
C THR A 362 10.96 29.91 0.39
N ASP A 363 11.49 30.94 1.03
CA ASP A 363 10.78 31.60 2.13
C ASP A 363 9.50 32.34 1.69
N SER A 364 9.41 32.73 0.41
CA SER A 364 8.28 33.49 -0.15
C SER A 364 7.32 32.66 -1.01
N ALA A 365 7.67 31.41 -1.36
CA ALA A 365 6.85 30.60 -2.25
C ALA A 365 7.15 29.10 -2.15
N VAL A 366 6.14 28.29 -2.45
CA VAL A 366 6.24 26.83 -2.56
C VAL A 366 5.76 26.41 -3.96
N GLY A 367 6.54 25.58 -4.64
CA GLY A 367 6.24 25.16 -5.99
C GLY A 367 7.01 23.92 -6.41
N PHE A 368 6.91 23.59 -7.68
CA PHE A 368 7.62 22.49 -8.32
C PHE A 368 7.72 22.70 -9.83
N SER A 369 8.72 22.05 -10.44
CA SER A 369 8.65 21.71 -11.87
C SER A 369 8.23 20.25 -12.03
N LEU A 370 7.44 19.97 -13.07
CA LEU A 370 6.83 18.68 -13.33
C LEU A 370 7.00 18.31 -14.80
N GLN A 371 7.44 17.08 -15.06
CA GLN A 371 7.60 16.53 -16.39
C GLN A 371 6.88 15.16 -16.43
N PRO A 372 5.66 15.11 -16.99
CA PRO A 372 4.94 13.86 -17.16
C PRO A 372 5.51 13.06 -18.33
N SER A 373 5.42 11.74 -18.24
CA SER A 373 5.58 10.85 -19.39
C SER A 373 4.25 10.72 -20.15
N GLY A 374 4.33 10.58 -21.48
CA GLY A 374 3.13 10.61 -22.33
C GLY A 374 2.48 12.00 -22.41
N THR A 375 1.28 12.06 -22.99
CA THR A 375 0.53 13.31 -23.17
C THR A 375 -0.59 13.39 -22.14
N PRO A 376 -0.52 14.31 -21.16
CA PRO A 376 -1.57 14.47 -20.17
C PRO A 376 -2.79 15.19 -20.77
N LEU A 377 -3.98 14.92 -20.22
CA LEU A 377 -5.17 15.71 -20.48
C LEU A 377 -5.11 17.08 -19.81
N ALA A 378 -4.56 17.11 -18.59
CA ALA A 378 -4.35 18.34 -17.83
C ALA A 378 -3.25 18.11 -16.79
N ALA A 379 -2.53 19.17 -16.44
CA ALA A 379 -1.67 19.22 -15.28
C ALA A 379 -2.14 20.36 -14.37
N ARG A 380 -2.16 20.15 -13.06
CA ARG A 380 -2.63 21.15 -12.09
C ARG A 380 -1.65 21.29 -10.93
N ILE A 381 -1.57 22.49 -10.40
CA ILE A 381 -1.10 22.72 -9.04
C ILE A 381 -2.31 22.74 -8.13
N TRP A 382 -2.29 21.92 -7.09
CA TRP A 382 -3.18 22.03 -5.94
C TRP A 382 -2.44 22.79 -4.84
N SER A 383 -3.09 23.76 -4.22
CA SER A 383 -2.54 24.53 -3.11
C SER A 383 -3.53 24.66 -1.96
N ALA A 384 -3.01 24.68 -0.75
CA ALA A 384 -3.75 24.92 0.48
C ALA A 384 -3.00 25.94 1.35
N ARG A 385 -3.76 26.73 2.12
CA ARG A 385 -3.23 27.76 3.02
C ARG A 385 -3.69 27.48 4.45
N SER A 386 -2.83 27.74 5.44
CA SER A 386 -3.12 27.57 6.86
C SER A 386 -2.42 28.63 7.71
N ALA A 387 -2.93 28.90 8.91
CA ALA A 387 -2.24 29.73 9.90
C ALA A 387 -1.09 28.98 10.60
N SER A 388 -1.02 27.65 10.45
CA SER A 388 -0.04 26.78 11.10
C SER A 388 0.43 25.69 10.14
N ASN A 389 1.32 24.81 10.59
CA ASN A 389 1.78 23.67 9.79
C ASN A 389 0.72 22.54 9.72
N ASP A 390 -0.45 22.73 10.34
CA ASP A 390 -1.59 21.83 10.26
C ASP A 390 -2.53 22.27 9.14
N PHE A 391 -2.68 21.42 8.12
CA PHE A 391 -3.52 21.66 6.94
C PHE A 391 -4.80 20.82 6.94
N ARG A 392 -5.13 20.13 8.05
CA ARG A 392 -6.30 19.23 8.11
C ARG A 392 -7.61 19.96 7.79
N GLU A 393 -7.75 21.20 8.23
CA GLU A 393 -8.93 22.06 7.96
C GLU A 393 -8.76 22.95 6.71
N SER A 394 -7.61 22.90 6.05
CA SER A 394 -7.34 23.77 4.90
C SER A 394 -8.06 23.30 3.66
N LYS A 395 -8.64 24.24 2.92
CA LYS A 395 -9.21 23.97 1.60
C LYS A 395 -8.12 23.91 0.54
N TRP A 396 -8.11 22.83 -0.23
CA TRP A 396 -7.29 22.68 -1.43
C TRP A 396 -8.01 23.26 -2.64
N THR A 397 -7.34 24.16 -3.35
CA THR A 397 -7.81 24.73 -4.62
C THR A 397 -6.79 24.45 -5.72
N SER A 398 -7.29 24.28 -6.96
CA SER A 398 -6.44 23.94 -8.10
C SER A 398 -6.38 25.05 -9.14
N GLU A 399 -5.22 25.17 -9.77
CA GLU A 399 -5.01 25.95 -10.98
C GLU A 399 -4.40 25.06 -12.07
N GLU A 400 -4.86 25.22 -13.31
CA GLU A 400 -4.33 24.46 -14.44
C GLU A 400 -3.00 25.05 -14.92
N LEU A 401 -2.01 24.19 -15.12
CA LEU A 401 -0.67 24.55 -15.53
C LEU A 401 -0.53 24.46 -17.05
N GLN A 402 0.14 25.45 -17.62
CA GLN A 402 0.51 25.44 -19.04
C GLN A 402 1.89 24.80 -19.21
N ALA A 403 2.04 24.02 -20.28
CA ALA A 403 3.32 23.44 -20.64
C ALA A 403 4.22 24.50 -21.29
N THR A 404 5.47 24.58 -20.84
CA THR A 404 6.55 25.31 -21.52
C THR A 404 7.68 24.32 -21.77
N ASP A 405 8.02 24.08 -23.03
CA ASP A 405 9.05 23.10 -23.44
C ASP A 405 8.86 21.69 -22.83
N GLY A 406 7.60 21.25 -22.73
CA GLY A 406 7.23 19.94 -22.15
C GLY A 406 7.35 19.86 -20.62
N GLN A 407 7.60 20.97 -19.95
CA GLN A 407 7.60 21.08 -18.49
C GLN A 407 6.41 21.93 -18.01
N TYR A 408 5.87 21.56 -16.85
CA TYR A 408 4.83 22.29 -16.16
C TYR A 408 5.44 22.88 -14.88
N ILE A 409 5.26 24.18 -14.67
CA ILE A 409 5.79 24.87 -13.49
C ILE A 409 4.60 25.41 -12.71
N GLY A 410 4.47 24.95 -11.46
CA GLY A 410 3.46 25.44 -10.52
C GLY A 410 4.14 26.12 -9.35
N THR A 411 3.61 27.28 -8.92
CA THR A 411 4.13 28.00 -7.75
C THR A 411 2.98 28.71 -7.04
N ALA A 412 2.93 28.59 -5.72
CA ALA A 412 2.03 29.33 -4.85
C ALA A 412 2.85 30.27 -3.96
N ALA A 413 2.58 31.57 -4.06
CA ALA A 413 3.18 32.59 -3.19
C ALA A 413 2.67 32.45 -1.75
N LYS A 414 3.55 32.71 -0.79
CA LYS A 414 3.28 32.78 0.64
C LYS A 414 3.24 34.24 1.08
N ASN A 415 2.15 34.64 1.75
CA ASN A 415 1.95 36.01 2.23
C ASN A 415 2.12 36.07 3.76
N GLY A 416 3.09 36.86 4.21
CA GLY A 416 3.34 37.05 5.64
C GLY A 416 3.68 35.73 6.35
N GLU A 417 3.00 35.46 7.47
CA GLU A 417 3.26 34.30 8.31
C GLU A 417 2.43 33.05 7.95
N GLU A 418 1.55 33.14 6.95
CA GLU A 418 0.74 31.99 6.55
C GLU A 418 1.61 30.81 6.08
N ARG A 419 1.10 29.60 6.24
CA ARG A 419 1.70 28.40 5.67
C ARG A 419 1.02 28.05 4.36
N VAL A 420 1.82 27.60 3.40
CA VAL A 420 1.33 27.18 2.09
C VAL A 420 1.81 25.76 1.83
N ALA A 421 0.92 24.88 1.39
CA ALA A 421 1.23 23.53 0.93
C ALA A 421 0.80 23.37 -0.52
N VAL A 422 1.59 22.62 -1.31
CA VAL A 422 1.30 22.36 -2.72
C VAL A 422 1.58 20.91 -3.11
N PHE A 423 0.83 20.39 -4.07
CA PHE A 423 1.18 19.18 -4.82
C PHE A 423 0.74 19.31 -6.29
N GLY A 424 1.39 18.56 -7.17
CA GLY A 424 1.02 18.45 -8.58
C GLY A 424 0.04 17.32 -8.82
N GLU A 425 -0.90 17.54 -9.74
CA GLU A 425 -1.75 16.50 -10.32
C GLU A 425 -1.53 16.46 -11.82
N VAL A 426 -1.41 15.25 -12.38
CA VAL A 426 -1.45 15.03 -13.81
C VAL A 426 -2.58 14.07 -14.13
N GLN A 427 -3.54 14.54 -14.92
CA GLN A 427 -4.71 13.78 -15.35
C GLN A 427 -4.46 13.16 -16.72
N TYR A 428 -4.87 11.92 -16.86
CA TYR A 428 -4.82 11.15 -18.10
C TYR A 428 -6.17 10.48 -18.36
N GLU A 429 -6.29 9.84 -19.52
CA GLU A 429 -7.42 8.99 -19.86
C GLU A 429 -6.92 7.65 -20.40
N TYR A 430 -7.60 6.58 -20.02
CA TYR A 430 -7.38 5.24 -20.54
C TYR A 430 -8.73 4.62 -20.92
N GLU A 431 -9.00 4.54 -22.22
CA GLU A 431 -10.25 4.00 -22.77
C GLU A 431 -11.51 4.61 -22.13
N GLY A 432 -11.59 5.95 -22.12
CA GLY A 432 -12.72 6.70 -21.54
C GLY A 432 -12.71 6.83 -20.01
N LEU A 433 -11.81 6.13 -19.30
CA LEU A 433 -11.63 6.29 -17.87
C LEU A 433 -10.60 7.37 -17.58
N LYS A 434 -11.06 8.49 -17.02
CA LYS A 434 -10.16 9.53 -16.49
C LYS A 434 -9.57 9.08 -15.15
N TYR A 435 -8.28 9.32 -14.97
CA TYR A 435 -7.55 9.02 -13.75
C TYR A 435 -6.45 10.05 -13.55
N SER A 436 -5.90 10.15 -12.34
CA SER A 436 -4.78 11.04 -12.08
C SER A 436 -3.68 10.39 -11.26
N VAL A 437 -2.47 10.86 -11.51
CA VAL A 437 -1.28 10.60 -10.71
C VAL A 437 -0.76 11.92 -10.14
N ASN A 438 -0.27 11.89 -8.92
CA ASN A 438 0.12 13.08 -8.16
C ASN A 438 1.60 13.05 -7.76
N THR A 439 2.12 14.21 -7.39
CA THR A 439 3.43 14.33 -6.73
C THR A 439 3.29 14.16 -5.21
N LEU A 440 4.44 14.20 -4.52
CA LEU A 440 4.52 14.50 -3.10
C LEU A 440 4.01 15.90 -2.77
N VAL A 441 3.80 16.17 -1.48
CA VAL A 441 3.41 17.47 -0.96
C VAL A 441 4.64 18.19 -0.42
N TRP A 442 4.75 19.48 -0.72
CA TRP A 442 5.73 20.37 -0.10
C TRP A 442 5.02 21.55 0.53
N TRP A 443 5.56 22.06 1.63
CA TRP A 443 4.97 23.18 2.34
C TRP A 443 6.04 24.05 3.01
N LYS A 444 5.67 25.29 3.36
CA LYS A 444 6.56 26.26 4.03
C LYS A 444 5.80 27.24 4.92
#